data_AF-A0A925TMX8-F1
#
_entry.id   AF-A0A925TMX8-F1
#
_cell.length_a   1.000
_cell.length_b   1.000
_cell.length_c   1.000
_cell.angle_alpha   90.00
_cell.angle_beta   90.00
_cell.angle_gamma   90.00
#
_symmetry.space_group_name_H-M   'P 1'
#
loop_
_entity.id
_entity.type
_entity.pdbx_description
1 polymer ?
#
loop_
_entity_poly.entity_id
_entity_poly.type
_entity_poly.pdbx_seq_one_letter_code
_entity_poly.pdbx_strand_id
1 'polypeptide(L)'
;MKKLGMNWIQHGLCLALSLIMFTASGVRANNVQVSTVTLTGQNAASQYTNIQFNLSWENSWRDAAAPSPTDNWDAVWVFAKVSDAPGLWKHATLSTNAADHNGQGYTVTPSPDGKGVFIHRAAGGQGNVSLTNVLLRWNYGSDVITSGANVTVRVFAVEMVYVPQGAFFVGDGTTTALQGQFIQGGTTNPFQITSEAALTLGGTAATNLASQTGSYNDDFTSAVTKTLPDAYPKGFNAFYCMKYEVSQQQYADFRNTLTLTQSNANNTGTSGGRPNP
;
A
#
# COMPACT_ATOMS: atom_id res chain seq x y z
N MET A 1 16.42 -31.81 -66.59
CA MET A 1 17.14 -32.09 -65.32
C MET A 1 17.87 -30.84 -64.85
N LYS A 2 17.33 -30.13 -63.84
CA LYS A 2 18.07 -29.39 -62.82
C LYS A 2 17.06 -29.03 -61.72
N LYS A 3 17.26 -29.62 -60.54
CA LYS A 3 16.55 -29.33 -59.29
C LYS A 3 16.89 -27.90 -58.85
N LEU A 4 15.88 -27.14 -58.43
CA LEU A 4 16.03 -26.01 -57.51
C LEU A 4 15.02 -26.21 -56.40
N GLY A 5 15.49 -26.66 -55.24
CA GLY A 5 14.73 -26.62 -54.00
C GLY A 5 14.93 -25.27 -53.34
N MET A 6 13.88 -24.73 -52.72
CA MET A 6 14.01 -23.60 -51.80
C MET A 6 12.92 -23.69 -50.73
N ASN A 7 13.34 -24.13 -49.54
CA ASN A 7 12.59 -24.17 -48.29
C ASN A 7 12.46 -22.77 -47.69
N TRP A 8 11.26 -22.18 -47.63
CA TRP A 8 10.96 -21.08 -46.70
C TRP A 8 9.46 -21.01 -46.37
N ILE A 9 8.94 -21.92 -45.54
CA ILE A 9 7.57 -21.79 -44.99
C ILE A 9 7.52 -21.68 -43.44
N GLN A 10 8.63 -21.82 -42.71
CA GLN A 10 8.53 -21.93 -41.24
C GLN A 10 8.85 -20.69 -40.38
N HIS A 11 9.04 -19.50 -40.95
CA HIS A 11 9.34 -18.30 -40.12
C HIS A 11 8.20 -17.27 -40.00
N GLY A 12 7.09 -17.44 -40.74
CA GLY A 12 5.96 -16.49 -40.69
C GLY A 12 4.98 -16.70 -39.53
N LEU A 13 5.00 -17.87 -38.87
CA LEU A 13 3.99 -18.25 -37.89
C LEU A 13 4.40 -18.01 -36.42
N CYS A 14 5.66 -17.68 -36.15
CA CYS A 14 6.14 -17.34 -34.80
C CYS A 14 6.12 -15.84 -34.49
N LEU A 15 5.93 -14.97 -35.49
CA LEU A 15 5.90 -13.50 -35.29
C LEU A 15 4.48 -12.94 -35.08
N ALA A 16 3.44 -13.71 -35.42
CA ALA A 16 2.05 -13.31 -35.20
C ALA A 16 1.52 -13.73 -33.82
N LEU A 17 2.16 -14.71 -33.16
CA LEU A 17 1.77 -15.19 -31.83
C LEU A 17 2.41 -14.42 -30.68
N SER A 18 3.47 -13.65 -30.93
CA SER A 18 4.12 -12.76 -29.95
C SER A 18 3.45 -11.38 -29.85
N LEU A 19 2.49 -11.06 -30.73
CA LEU A 19 1.81 -9.76 -30.77
C LEU A 19 0.39 -9.77 -30.17
N ILE A 20 -0.07 -10.91 -29.63
CA ILE A 20 -1.46 -11.08 -29.13
C ILE A 20 -1.56 -11.26 -27.60
N MET A 21 -0.46 -11.17 -26.85
CA MET A 21 -0.48 -11.17 -25.37
C MET A 21 -0.25 -9.78 -24.74
N PHE A 22 -0.73 -8.72 -25.40
CA PHE A 22 -0.87 -7.40 -24.78
C PHE A 22 -2.34 -6.95 -24.80
N THR A 23 -3.27 -7.86 -24.48
CA THR A 23 -4.48 -7.42 -23.78
C THR A 23 -4.06 -7.13 -22.34
N ALA A 24 -3.36 -6.01 -22.14
CA ALA A 24 -3.43 -5.33 -20.87
C ALA A 24 -4.92 -5.03 -20.69
N SER A 25 -5.64 -5.91 -19.99
CA SER A 25 -6.83 -5.51 -19.27
C SER A 25 -6.38 -4.30 -18.49
N GLY A 26 -6.71 -3.11 -18.99
CA GLY A 26 -6.29 -1.87 -18.37
C GLY A 26 -6.74 -1.96 -16.93
N VAL A 27 -5.79 -2.15 -16.02
CA VAL A 27 -6.05 -1.99 -14.60
C VAL A 27 -6.43 -0.52 -14.52
N ARG A 28 -7.73 -0.26 -14.44
CA ARG A 28 -8.25 1.08 -14.26
C ARG A 28 -7.93 1.42 -12.80
N ALA A 29 -6.67 1.77 -12.54
CA ALA A 29 -6.37 2.60 -11.38
C ALA A 29 -7.28 3.82 -11.49
N ASN A 30 -7.85 4.27 -10.39
CA ASN A 30 -8.81 5.37 -10.44
C ASN A 30 -8.11 6.73 -10.51
N ASN A 31 -7.00 6.78 -11.22
CA ASN A 31 -6.38 8.01 -11.71
C ASN A 31 -6.13 9.03 -10.59
N VAL A 32 -5.49 8.60 -9.49
CA VAL A 32 -5.04 9.54 -8.47
C VAL A 32 -4.03 10.51 -9.06
N GLN A 33 -4.29 11.80 -8.90
CA GLN A 33 -3.47 12.88 -9.45
C GLN A 33 -3.19 13.94 -8.41
N VAL A 34 -1.94 14.41 -8.41
CA VAL A 34 -1.51 15.56 -7.64
C VAL A 34 -1.04 16.64 -8.61
N SER A 35 -1.51 17.87 -8.42
CA SER A 35 -1.09 19.01 -9.25
C SER A 35 -0.87 20.26 -8.41
N THR A 36 -0.23 21.26 -9.02
CA THR A 36 -0.12 22.62 -8.45
C THR A 36 0.54 22.63 -7.06
N VAL A 37 1.62 21.87 -6.90
CA VAL A 37 2.38 21.81 -5.64
C VAL A 37 3.10 23.13 -5.42
N THR A 38 2.81 23.79 -4.30
CA THR A 38 3.42 25.05 -3.88
C THR A 38 3.61 25.07 -2.35
N LEU A 39 4.43 26.00 -1.86
CA LEU A 39 4.60 26.24 -0.42
C LEU A 39 3.94 27.57 -0.04
N THR A 40 3.24 27.60 1.09
CA THR A 40 2.53 28.79 1.58
C THR A 40 2.49 28.87 3.09
N GLY A 41 2.27 30.07 3.63
CA GLY A 41 2.04 30.29 5.06
C GLY A 41 3.23 29.87 5.95
N GLN A 42 4.46 30.18 5.52
CA GLN A 42 5.66 29.90 6.33
C GLN A 42 5.58 30.65 7.67
N ASN A 43 5.83 29.94 8.75
CA ASN A 43 6.04 30.48 10.08
C ASN A 43 7.46 30.16 10.55
N ALA A 44 8.33 31.17 10.51
CA ALA A 44 9.74 31.03 10.87
C ALA A 44 9.95 30.68 12.35
N ALA A 45 9.13 31.23 13.25
CA ALA A 45 9.27 31.05 14.70
C ALA A 45 8.91 29.62 15.13
N SER A 46 7.85 29.05 14.55
CA SER A 46 7.40 27.68 14.82
C SER A 46 7.97 26.66 13.83
N GLN A 47 8.83 27.10 12.90
CA GLN A 47 9.53 26.27 11.92
C GLN A 47 8.63 25.33 11.08
N TYR A 48 7.50 25.85 10.58
CA TYR A 48 6.63 25.12 9.66
C TYR A 48 6.22 25.94 8.43
N THR A 49 5.85 25.25 7.36
CA THR A 49 5.18 25.81 6.18
C THR A 49 4.07 24.86 5.75
N ASN A 50 3.16 25.28 4.88
CA ASN A 50 2.14 24.39 4.32
C ASN A 50 2.52 23.99 2.91
N ILE A 51 2.50 22.68 2.65
CA ILE A 51 2.52 22.13 1.29
C ILE A 51 1.09 22.21 0.76
N GLN A 52 0.89 23.08 -0.23
CA GLN A 52 -0.38 23.30 -0.90
C GLN A 52 -0.41 22.56 -2.24
N PHE A 53 -1.48 21.83 -2.53
CA PHE A 53 -1.66 21.12 -3.79
C PHE A 53 -3.13 20.86 -4.10
N ASN A 54 -3.41 20.45 -5.33
CA ASN A 54 -4.69 19.86 -5.71
C ASN A 54 -4.57 18.35 -5.74
N LEU A 55 -5.64 17.66 -5.33
CA LEU A 55 -5.72 16.20 -5.29
C LEU A 55 -7.02 15.75 -5.94
N SER A 56 -6.95 14.81 -6.86
CA SER A 56 -8.14 14.16 -7.44
C SER A 56 -7.94 12.66 -7.55
N TRP A 57 -9.04 11.92 -7.49
CA TRP A 57 -9.12 10.49 -7.83
C TRP A 57 -10.59 10.13 -8.15
N GLU A 58 -10.78 9.02 -8.85
CA GLU A 58 -12.08 8.55 -9.32
C GLU A 58 -12.63 7.44 -8.41
N ASN A 59 -13.93 7.16 -8.53
CA ASN A 59 -14.61 6.05 -7.84
C ASN A 59 -14.27 5.97 -6.34
N SER A 60 -14.26 7.13 -5.68
CA SER A 60 -14.17 7.19 -4.23
C SER A 60 -15.45 6.72 -3.61
N TRP A 61 -15.38 6.08 -2.45
CA TRP A 61 -16.52 5.57 -1.72
C TRP A 61 -16.23 5.47 -0.22
N ARG A 62 -17.29 5.58 0.57
CA ARG A 62 -17.32 5.23 1.99
C ARG A 62 -18.71 4.68 2.31
N ASP A 63 -18.77 3.47 2.83
CA ASP A 63 -20.03 2.80 3.14
C ASP A 63 -20.54 3.29 4.51
N ALA A 64 -21.19 4.46 4.54
CA ALA A 64 -21.76 4.94 5.80
C ALA A 64 -23.20 4.46 5.97
N ALA A 65 -23.42 3.58 6.96
CA ALA A 65 -24.67 3.56 7.71
C ALA A 65 -24.58 4.36 9.04
N ALA A 66 -23.36 4.57 9.57
CA ALA A 66 -22.94 5.40 10.71
C ALA A 66 -21.45 5.05 10.98
N PRO A 67 -20.71 5.73 11.88
CA PRO A 67 -19.43 5.19 12.37
C PRO A 67 -19.69 3.81 13.01
N SER A 68 -19.44 2.75 12.26
CA SER A 68 -19.58 1.36 12.66
C SER A 68 -18.18 0.77 12.80
N PRO A 69 -17.95 -0.21 13.69
CA PRO A 69 -16.72 -1.01 13.66
C PRO A 69 -16.51 -1.72 12.31
N THR A 70 -17.51 -1.72 11.42
CA THR A 70 -17.46 -2.26 10.05
C THR A 70 -17.35 -1.17 8.97
N ASP A 71 -17.17 0.11 9.33
CA ASP A 71 -17.05 1.19 8.36
C ASP A 71 -15.77 0.98 7.53
N ASN A 72 -15.92 0.98 6.21
CA ASN A 72 -14.88 0.79 5.21
C ASN A 72 -14.96 1.94 4.20
N TRP A 73 -13.80 2.33 3.69
CA TRP A 73 -13.71 3.41 2.73
C TRP A 73 -12.47 3.30 1.88
N ASP A 74 -12.50 3.98 0.74
CA ASP A 74 -11.28 4.30 0.03
C ASP A 74 -10.64 5.58 0.59
N ALA A 75 -9.32 5.65 0.47
CA ALA A 75 -8.51 6.77 0.91
C ALA A 75 -7.36 7.00 -0.06
N VAL A 76 -6.67 8.12 0.12
CA VAL A 76 -5.38 8.36 -0.51
C VAL A 76 -4.33 8.55 0.57
N TRP A 77 -3.29 7.72 0.54
CA TRP A 77 -2.07 7.95 1.31
C TRP A 77 -1.22 9.01 0.60
N VAL A 78 -1.02 10.16 1.25
CA VAL A 78 -0.27 11.29 0.73
C VAL A 78 0.98 11.53 1.57
N PHE A 79 2.12 11.66 0.92
CA PHE A 79 3.38 12.02 1.56
C PHE A 79 4.22 12.92 0.66
N ALA A 80 5.25 13.56 1.22
CA ALA A 80 6.10 14.47 0.45
C ALA A 80 7.60 14.17 0.63
N LYS A 81 8.35 14.41 -0.45
CA LYS A 81 9.79 14.48 -0.47
C LYS A 81 10.22 15.93 -0.70
N VAL A 82 11.26 16.34 0.00
CA VAL A 82 11.78 17.72 -0.05
C VAL A 82 13.28 17.68 -0.34
N SER A 83 13.77 18.65 -1.09
CA SER A 83 15.18 18.74 -1.46
C SER A 83 15.64 20.18 -1.31
N ASP A 84 16.60 20.41 -0.41
CA ASP A 84 17.27 21.69 -0.14
C ASP A 84 18.62 21.83 -0.88
N ALA A 85 19.06 20.77 -1.55
CA ALA A 85 20.22 20.76 -2.45
C ALA A 85 19.97 19.75 -3.59
N PRO A 86 20.39 20.04 -4.83
CA PRO A 86 20.12 19.18 -5.99
C PRO A 86 20.46 17.70 -5.73
N GLY A 87 19.46 16.83 -5.91
CA GLY A 87 19.61 15.37 -5.81
C GLY A 87 19.60 14.79 -4.39
N LEU A 88 19.63 15.63 -3.35
CA LEU A 88 19.47 15.19 -1.96
C LEU A 88 18.03 15.38 -1.53
N TRP A 89 17.30 14.27 -1.41
CA TRP A 89 15.89 14.26 -1.01
C TRP A 89 15.73 13.72 0.41
N LYS A 90 14.91 14.40 1.19
CA LYS A 90 14.49 14.03 2.55
C LYS A 90 12.99 13.74 2.53
N HIS A 91 12.52 12.90 3.44
CA HIS A 91 11.08 12.68 3.62
C HIS A 91 10.53 13.75 4.55
N ALA A 92 9.53 14.51 4.08
CA ALA A 92 8.94 15.59 4.86
C ALA A 92 8.31 15.06 6.15
N THR A 93 8.55 15.74 7.27
CA THR A 93 7.88 15.47 8.55
C THR A 93 6.63 16.35 8.67
N LEU A 94 5.47 15.77 8.37
CA LEU A 94 4.18 16.43 8.49
C LEU A 94 3.74 16.50 9.95
N SER A 95 2.87 17.47 10.28
CA SER A 95 2.24 17.51 11.60
C SER A 95 1.47 16.22 11.87
N THR A 96 1.51 15.75 13.11
CA THR A 96 0.71 14.61 13.58
C THR A 96 -0.66 15.05 14.11
N ASN A 97 -0.88 16.36 14.23
CA ASN A 97 -2.16 16.93 14.64
C ASN A 97 -3.05 17.19 13.41
N ALA A 98 -4.15 16.44 13.30
CA ALA A 98 -5.10 16.56 12.18
C ALA A 98 -5.60 18.01 11.95
N ALA A 99 -5.76 18.80 13.01
CA ALA A 99 -6.25 20.18 12.92
C ALA A 99 -5.24 21.16 12.26
N ASP A 100 -3.99 20.75 12.09
CA ASP A 100 -2.98 21.55 11.41
C ASP A 100 -3.06 21.45 9.88
N HIS A 101 -3.87 20.53 9.37
CA HIS A 101 -4.10 20.29 7.95
C HIS A 101 -5.45 20.85 7.49
N ASN A 102 -5.60 21.03 6.19
CA ASN A 102 -6.90 21.32 5.57
C ASN A 102 -7.21 20.26 4.51
N GLY A 103 -8.25 19.47 4.78
CA GLY A 103 -8.77 18.44 3.86
C GLY A 103 -9.90 18.91 2.95
N GLN A 104 -10.28 20.19 2.93
CA GLN A 104 -11.38 20.71 2.09
C GLN A 104 -12.72 19.96 2.33
N GLY A 105 -13.06 19.70 3.59
CA GLY A 105 -14.24 18.92 3.97
C GLY A 105 -14.05 17.40 3.93
N TYR A 106 -12.84 16.92 3.62
CA TYR A 106 -12.44 15.52 3.76
C TYR A 106 -11.71 15.32 5.09
N THR A 107 -11.76 14.09 5.59
CA THR A 107 -10.98 13.70 6.78
C THR A 107 -9.52 13.58 6.38
N VAL A 108 -8.64 14.20 7.17
CA VAL A 108 -7.18 14.05 7.07
C VAL A 108 -6.69 13.40 8.34
N THR A 109 -6.07 12.23 8.21
CA THR A 109 -5.53 11.46 9.33
C THR A 109 -4.03 11.33 9.18
N PRO A 110 -3.24 12.13 9.91
CA PRO A 110 -1.79 11.98 9.92
C PRO A 110 -1.34 10.63 10.49
N SER A 111 -0.27 10.08 9.93
CA SER A 111 0.39 8.94 10.55
C SER A 111 1.08 9.36 11.86
N PRO A 112 1.17 8.47 12.87
CA PRO A 112 1.83 8.80 14.14
C PRO A 112 3.32 9.19 14.00
N ASP A 113 3.99 8.75 12.93
CA ASP A 113 5.38 9.08 12.62
C ASP A 113 5.55 10.37 11.80
N GLY A 114 4.45 11.02 11.41
CA GLY A 114 4.44 12.24 10.60
C GLY A 114 4.93 12.04 9.16
N LYS A 115 5.04 10.80 8.67
CA LYS A 115 5.57 10.53 7.31
C LYS A 115 4.51 10.53 6.21
N GLY A 116 3.26 10.76 6.56
CA GLY A 116 2.22 11.03 5.58
C GLY A 116 0.86 11.23 6.25
N VAL A 117 -0.17 11.33 5.42
CA VAL A 117 -1.56 11.44 5.85
C VAL A 117 -2.43 10.53 5.01
N PHE A 118 -3.48 9.97 5.59
CA PHE A 118 -4.61 9.43 4.83
C PHE A 118 -5.65 10.54 4.61
N ILE A 119 -6.15 10.67 3.39
CA ILE A 119 -7.24 11.59 3.04
C ILE A 119 -8.41 10.76 2.50
N HIS A 120 -9.60 10.90 3.09
CA HIS A 120 -10.79 10.15 2.68
C HIS A 120 -12.08 10.94 2.93
N ARG A 121 -13.19 10.48 2.35
CA ARG A 121 -14.50 11.12 2.49
C ARG A 121 -14.91 11.23 3.97
N ALA A 122 -15.26 12.44 4.40
CA ALA A 122 -15.73 12.69 5.77
C ALA A 122 -17.14 12.12 6.04
N ALA A 123 -17.99 12.08 5.02
CA ALA A 123 -19.33 11.49 5.06
C ALA A 123 -19.43 10.31 4.08
N GLY A 124 -20.41 9.43 4.30
CA GLY A 124 -20.71 8.36 3.36
C GLY A 124 -21.13 8.88 2.00
N GLY A 125 -20.86 8.09 0.98
CA GLY A 125 -21.16 8.43 -0.39
C GLY A 125 -20.09 7.94 -1.34
N GLN A 126 -20.31 8.21 -2.63
CA GLN A 126 -19.51 7.66 -3.70
C GLN A 126 -19.41 8.61 -4.89
N GLY A 127 -18.39 8.42 -5.71
CA GLY A 127 -18.13 9.19 -6.93
C GLY A 127 -16.72 9.77 -6.98
N ASN A 128 -16.47 10.60 -7.99
CA ASN A 128 -15.15 11.21 -8.18
C ASN A 128 -14.88 12.29 -7.13
N VAL A 129 -13.60 12.51 -6.84
CA VAL A 129 -13.12 13.52 -5.89
C VAL A 129 -12.18 14.49 -6.61
N SER A 130 -12.36 15.78 -6.33
CA SER A 130 -11.47 16.85 -6.75
C SER A 130 -11.35 17.87 -5.62
N LEU A 131 -10.20 17.91 -4.98
CA LEU A 131 -9.85 18.83 -3.90
C LEU A 131 -8.88 19.88 -4.43
N THR A 132 -9.20 21.15 -4.23
CA THR A 132 -8.31 22.26 -4.54
C THR A 132 -7.73 22.85 -3.27
N ASN A 133 -6.46 23.25 -3.28
CA ASN A 133 -5.83 23.91 -2.13
C ASN A 133 -5.88 23.06 -0.84
N VAL A 134 -5.61 21.75 -0.96
CA VAL A 134 -5.31 20.90 0.20
C VAL A 134 -4.04 21.46 0.85
N LEU A 135 -4.03 21.57 2.18
CA LEU A 135 -2.87 22.05 2.93
C LEU A 135 -2.38 20.97 3.88
N LEU A 136 -1.12 20.57 3.73
CA LEU A 136 -0.45 19.74 4.72
C LEU A 136 0.64 20.55 5.42
N ARG A 137 0.52 20.72 6.74
CA ARG A 137 1.57 21.37 7.53
C ARG A 137 2.81 20.48 7.54
N TRP A 138 3.90 21.03 7.02
CA TRP A 138 5.22 20.45 7.04
C TRP A 138 6.09 21.17 8.08
N ASN A 139 6.50 20.45 9.11
CA ASN A 139 7.37 20.93 10.18
C ASN A 139 8.83 20.85 9.71
N TYR A 140 9.23 21.74 8.80
CA TYR A 140 10.54 21.71 8.17
C TYR A 140 11.71 21.79 9.16
N GLY A 141 11.50 22.35 10.35
CA GLY A 141 12.50 22.35 11.44
C GLY A 141 12.90 20.94 11.87
N SER A 142 11.97 19.98 11.86
CA SER A 142 12.22 18.57 12.16
C SER A 142 13.09 17.87 11.12
N ASP A 143 13.16 18.41 9.90
CA ASP A 143 13.97 17.88 8.80
C ASP A 143 15.29 18.64 8.61
N VAL A 144 15.65 19.49 9.59
CA VAL A 144 16.87 20.31 9.61
C VAL A 144 16.97 21.20 8.38
N ILE A 145 15.83 21.77 7.96
CA ILE A 145 15.78 22.76 6.89
C ILE A 145 15.66 24.14 7.51
N THR A 146 16.50 25.08 7.05
CA THR A 146 16.49 26.45 7.57
C THR A 146 15.33 27.24 7.00
N SER A 147 14.83 28.20 7.78
CA SER A 147 13.78 29.11 7.30
C SER A 147 14.29 29.90 6.09
N GLY A 148 13.46 30.00 5.05
CA GLY A 148 13.82 30.66 3.79
C GLY A 148 14.74 29.87 2.87
N ALA A 149 15.08 28.61 3.18
CA ALA A 149 15.80 27.74 2.26
C ALA A 149 15.02 27.57 0.95
N ASN A 150 15.72 27.64 -0.18
CA ASN A 150 15.16 27.28 -1.47
C ASN A 150 15.04 25.76 -1.54
N VAL A 151 13.81 25.26 -1.59
CA VAL A 151 13.53 23.83 -1.60
C VAL A 151 12.67 23.44 -2.81
N THR A 152 12.90 22.24 -3.31
CA THR A 152 11.99 21.56 -4.23
C THR A 152 11.14 20.57 -3.45
N VAL A 153 9.83 20.51 -3.74
CA VAL A 153 8.90 19.59 -3.09
C VAL A 153 8.27 18.68 -4.14
N ARG A 154 8.19 17.38 -3.84
CA ARG A 154 7.42 16.40 -4.59
C ARG A 154 6.40 15.75 -3.66
N VAL A 155 5.14 15.77 -4.07
CA VAL A 155 4.05 15.13 -3.34
C VAL A 155 3.69 13.83 -4.07
N PHE A 156 3.57 12.76 -3.31
CA PHE A 156 3.20 11.44 -3.77
C PHE A 156 1.86 11.05 -3.18
N ALA A 157 1.04 10.37 -3.98
CA ALA A 157 -0.28 9.92 -3.60
C ALA A 157 -0.48 8.47 -4.07
N VAL A 158 -0.98 7.62 -3.18
CA VAL A 158 -1.29 6.21 -3.45
C VAL A 158 -2.72 5.94 -2.98
N GLU A 159 -3.54 5.34 -3.83
CA GLU A 159 -4.90 4.94 -3.44
C GLU A 159 -4.87 3.74 -2.51
N MET A 160 -5.63 3.82 -1.43
CA MET A 160 -5.71 2.84 -0.37
C MET A 160 -7.17 2.49 -0.07
N VAL A 161 -7.40 1.34 0.55
CA VAL A 161 -8.68 0.96 1.14
C VAL A 161 -8.45 0.71 2.62
N TYR A 162 -9.33 1.27 3.45
CA TYR A 162 -9.40 0.94 4.85
C TYR A 162 -10.19 -0.36 5.03
N VAL A 163 -9.53 -1.36 5.59
CA VAL A 163 -10.15 -2.61 6.03
C VAL A 163 -10.41 -2.48 7.53
N PRO A 164 -11.68 -2.49 7.97
CA PRO A 164 -12.02 -2.39 9.38
C PRO A 164 -11.56 -3.61 10.16
N GLN A 165 -11.41 -3.44 11.47
CA GLN A 165 -11.14 -4.54 12.37
C GLN A 165 -12.31 -5.53 12.33
N GLY A 166 -12.01 -6.83 12.20
CA GLY A 166 -13.07 -7.82 12.09
C GLY A 166 -12.59 -9.24 12.33
N ALA A 167 -13.46 -10.05 12.93
CA ALA A 167 -13.24 -11.48 13.02
C ALA A 167 -13.44 -12.14 11.65
N PHE A 168 -12.62 -13.12 11.30
CA PHE A 168 -12.72 -13.84 10.03
C PHE A 168 -12.33 -15.30 10.21
N PHE A 169 -12.77 -16.15 9.28
CA PHE A 169 -12.43 -17.57 9.28
C PHE A 169 -11.24 -17.85 8.35
N VAL A 170 -10.33 -18.70 8.82
CA VAL A 170 -9.28 -19.32 8.00
C VAL A 170 -9.62 -20.79 7.77
N GLY A 171 -9.48 -21.22 6.52
CA GLY A 171 -10.04 -22.48 6.03
C GLY A 171 -11.43 -22.28 5.41
N ASP A 172 -11.81 -23.20 4.53
CA ASP A 172 -13.06 -23.16 3.77
C ASP A 172 -14.11 -24.16 4.30
N GLY A 173 -13.75 -24.95 5.31
CA GLY A 173 -14.62 -25.99 5.88
C GLY A 173 -14.88 -27.16 4.96
N THR A 174 -14.10 -27.33 3.88
CA THR A 174 -14.21 -28.52 3.04
C THR A 174 -14.00 -29.77 3.88
N THR A 175 -14.72 -30.84 3.56
CA THR A 175 -14.51 -32.17 4.16
C THR A 175 -13.80 -33.13 3.19
N THR A 176 -13.41 -32.61 2.02
CA THR A 176 -12.79 -33.38 0.93
C THR A 176 -11.44 -32.78 0.59
N ALA A 177 -10.43 -33.63 0.34
CA ALA A 177 -9.07 -33.19 0.02
C ALA A 177 -8.48 -32.21 1.05
N LEU A 178 -8.64 -32.52 2.34
CA LEU A 178 -8.29 -31.67 3.48
C LEU A 178 -6.79 -31.29 3.60
N GLN A 179 -5.92 -31.70 2.69
CA GLN A 179 -4.48 -31.57 2.86
C GLN A 179 -4.07 -30.08 2.84
N GLY A 180 -3.49 -29.59 3.93
CA GLY A 180 -3.04 -28.21 4.07
C GLY A 180 -4.16 -27.20 4.39
N GLN A 181 -5.36 -27.67 4.74
CA GLN A 181 -6.46 -26.80 5.16
C GLN A 181 -6.25 -26.32 6.61
N PHE A 182 -6.46 -25.03 6.85
CA PHE A 182 -6.56 -24.50 8.20
C PHE A 182 -7.86 -24.93 8.88
N ILE A 183 -7.73 -25.46 10.09
CA ILE A 183 -8.82 -26.05 10.85
C ILE A 183 -8.75 -25.67 12.33
N GLN A 184 -9.89 -25.81 13.01
CA GLN A 184 -10.02 -25.63 14.43
C GLN A 184 -9.60 -26.91 15.18
N GLY A 185 -8.40 -26.89 15.77
CA GLY A 185 -7.86 -28.01 16.54
C GLY A 185 -7.91 -29.34 15.76
N GLY A 186 -8.51 -30.37 16.37
CA GLY A 186 -8.69 -31.69 15.75
C GLY A 186 -9.99 -31.87 14.96
N THR A 187 -10.65 -30.80 14.52
CA THR A 187 -11.93 -30.85 13.79
C THR A 187 -11.75 -30.57 12.28
N THR A 188 -12.83 -30.60 11.50
CA THR A 188 -12.84 -30.13 10.09
C THR A 188 -13.40 -28.72 9.93
N ASN A 189 -13.75 -28.06 11.04
CA ASN A 189 -14.30 -26.70 11.02
C ASN A 189 -13.18 -25.69 10.71
N PRO A 190 -13.47 -24.61 9.97
CA PRO A 190 -12.52 -23.51 9.83
C PRO A 190 -12.26 -22.84 11.19
N PHE A 191 -11.04 -22.33 11.38
CA PHE A 191 -10.67 -21.63 12.62
C PHE A 191 -11.05 -20.15 12.52
N GLN A 192 -11.65 -19.58 13.57
CA GLN A 192 -11.99 -18.17 13.60
C GLN A 192 -10.88 -17.35 14.27
N ILE A 193 -10.34 -16.38 13.55
CA ILE A 193 -9.46 -15.35 14.10
C ILE A 193 -10.35 -14.26 14.72
N THR A 194 -10.19 -13.99 16.01
CA THR A 194 -11.00 -13.03 16.77
C THR A 194 -10.20 -11.95 17.48
N SER A 195 -8.86 -11.97 17.38
CA SER A 195 -7.98 -10.97 17.97
C SER A 195 -6.57 -11.03 17.39
N GLU A 196 -5.73 -10.04 17.72
CA GLU A 196 -4.28 -10.12 17.50
C GLU A 196 -3.51 -10.81 18.63
N ALA A 197 -4.17 -11.39 19.64
CA ALA A 197 -3.48 -12.12 20.71
C ALA A 197 -2.67 -13.31 20.17
N ALA A 198 -1.67 -13.76 20.95
CA ALA A 198 -0.88 -14.93 20.59
C ALA A 198 -1.78 -16.15 20.35
N LEU A 199 -1.49 -16.92 19.30
CA LEU A 199 -2.23 -18.12 18.93
C LEU A 199 -1.36 -19.35 19.08
N THR A 200 -1.95 -20.44 19.57
CA THR A 200 -1.30 -21.75 19.51
C THR A 200 -1.55 -22.38 18.14
N LEU A 201 -0.45 -22.73 17.45
CA LEU A 201 -0.46 -23.48 16.20
C LEU A 201 -0.31 -24.98 16.51
N GLY A 202 -1.04 -25.83 15.79
CA GLY A 202 -1.02 -27.28 15.98
C GLY A 202 -1.75 -27.76 17.24
N GLY A 203 -1.64 -29.05 17.56
CA GLY A 203 -2.43 -29.69 18.61
C GLY A 203 -3.88 -29.96 18.20
N THR A 204 -4.66 -30.54 19.11
CA THR A 204 -6.07 -30.93 18.86
C THR A 204 -7.10 -30.07 19.61
N ALA A 205 -6.66 -29.15 20.47
CA ALA A 205 -7.55 -28.29 21.23
C ALA A 205 -8.30 -27.32 20.30
N ALA A 206 -9.59 -27.11 20.56
CA ALA A 206 -10.46 -26.26 19.73
C ALA A 206 -10.08 -24.76 19.73
N THR A 207 -9.18 -24.35 20.62
CA THR A 207 -8.62 -22.99 20.66
C THR A 207 -7.39 -22.82 19.78
N ASN A 208 -6.90 -23.90 19.16
CA ASN A 208 -5.68 -23.88 18.37
C ASN A 208 -5.99 -23.76 16.88
N LEU A 209 -5.18 -22.96 16.18
CA LEU A 209 -5.13 -22.97 14.72
C LEU A 209 -4.30 -24.18 14.30
N ALA A 210 -4.94 -25.19 13.72
CA ALA A 210 -4.25 -26.37 13.22
C ALA A 210 -4.31 -26.42 11.69
N SER A 211 -3.49 -27.31 11.13
CA SER A 211 -3.51 -27.65 9.71
C SER A 211 -3.81 -29.13 9.59
N GLN A 212 -4.72 -29.51 8.71
CA GLN A 212 -4.96 -30.93 8.45
C GLN A 212 -3.79 -31.48 7.62
N THR A 213 -3.02 -32.38 8.24
CA THR A 213 -1.81 -32.95 7.67
C THR A 213 -2.08 -33.73 6.38
N GLY A 214 -1.60 -33.22 5.25
CA GLY A 214 -1.06 -34.05 4.16
C GLY A 214 0.43 -34.29 4.42
N SER A 215 0.98 -35.44 4.00
CA SER A 215 2.31 -35.97 4.34
C SER A 215 3.54 -35.06 4.13
N TYR A 216 3.65 -33.96 4.87
CA TYR A 216 4.80 -33.03 4.84
C TYR A 216 5.29 -32.73 6.25
N ASN A 217 6.61 -32.48 6.37
CA ASN A 217 7.23 -32.00 7.59
C ASN A 217 6.80 -30.54 7.81
N ASP A 218 5.77 -30.33 8.62
CA ASP A 218 5.30 -29.01 9.05
C ASP A 218 5.97 -28.62 10.39
N ASP A 219 6.08 -27.33 10.65
CA ASP A 219 6.66 -26.76 11.88
C ASP A 219 5.82 -27.08 13.12
N PHE A 220 4.54 -27.44 12.93
CA PHE A 220 3.60 -27.90 13.94
C PHE A 220 2.72 -29.03 13.40
N THR A 221 2.18 -29.87 14.28
CA THR A 221 1.31 -31.01 13.93
C THR A 221 0.21 -31.18 14.97
N SER A 222 -0.66 -32.19 14.83
CA SER A 222 -1.61 -32.54 15.90
C SER A 222 -0.95 -32.97 17.22
N ALA A 223 0.34 -33.35 17.19
CA ALA A 223 1.12 -33.72 18.38
C ALA A 223 2.13 -32.65 18.82
N VAL A 224 2.48 -31.70 17.95
CA VAL A 224 3.51 -30.68 18.20
C VAL A 224 2.90 -29.30 18.06
N THR A 225 2.95 -28.50 19.12
CA THR A 225 2.45 -27.12 19.10
C THR A 225 3.55 -26.10 18.93
N LYS A 226 3.21 -24.96 18.31
CA LYS A 226 4.03 -23.74 18.27
C LYS A 226 3.21 -22.53 18.72
N THR A 227 3.87 -21.43 19.04
CA THR A 227 3.21 -20.16 19.36
C THR A 227 3.42 -19.19 18.21
N LEU A 228 2.34 -18.72 17.61
CA LEU A 228 2.33 -17.53 16.78
C LEU A 228 2.21 -16.31 17.72
N PRO A 229 3.26 -15.49 17.87
CA PRO A 229 3.25 -14.36 18.80
C PRO A 229 2.21 -13.30 18.41
N ASP A 230 1.80 -12.51 19.39
CA ASP A 230 0.86 -11.39 19.20
C ASP A 230 1.40 -10.29 18.27
N ALA A 231 2.71 -10.09 18.23
CA ALA A 231 3.38 -9.16 17.34
C ALA A 231 3.28 -9.53 15.84
N TYR A 232 2.90 -10.77 15.52
CA TYR A 232 2.65 -11.17 14.13
C TYR A 232 1.24 -10.74 13.71
N PRO A 233 1.09 -9.89 12.67
CA PRO A 233 -0.22 -9.42 12.23
C PRO A 233 -1.00 -10.57 11.59
N LYS A 234 -2.15 -10.90 12.17
CA LYS A 234 -3.04 -11.94 11.67
C LYS A 234 -4.09 -11.39 10.73
N GLY A 235 -4.33 -10.08 10.74
CA GLY A 235 -5.32 -9.41 9.90
C GLY A 235 -6.65 -9.16 10.62
N PHE A 236 -6.67 -9.28 11.95
CA PHE A 236 -7.82 -8.93 12.76
C PHE A 236 -7.91 -7.42 12.96
N ASN A 237 -6.81 -6.77 13.34
CA ASN A 237 -6.77 -5.33 13.54
C ASN A 237 -7.03 -4.60 12.21
N ALA A 238 -7.59 -3.39 12.29
CA ALA A 238 -7.82 -2.58 11.10
C ALA A 238 -6.49 -2.18 10.42
N PHE A 239 -6.49 -2.11 9.10
CA PHE A 239 -5.32 -1.70 8.31
C PHE A 239 -5.74 -1.03 6.99
N TYR A 240 -4.78 -0.35 6.37
CA TYR A 240 -4.90 0.10 4.99
C TYR A 240 -4.15 -0.85 4.06
N CYS A 241 -4.77 -1.21 2.94
CA CYS A 241 -4.10 -1.90 1.83
C CYS A 241 -4.17 -1.03 0.57
N MET A 242 -3.25 -1.25 -0.37
CA MET A 242 -3.29 -0.55 -1.65
C MET A 242 -4.55 -0.97 -2.43
N LYS A 243 -5.30 0.02 -2.93
CA LYS A 243 -6.49 -0.22 -3.76
C LYS A 243 -6.11 -0.76 -5.14
N TYR A 244 -4.95 -0.33 -5.65
CA TYR A 244 -4.36 -0.72 -6.93
C TYR A 244 -2.83 -0.79 -6.81
N GLU A 245 -2.17 -1.47 -7.74
CA GLU A 245 -0.73 -1.33 -7.88
C GLU A 245 -0.35 0.11 -8.25
N VAL A 246 0.80 0.56 -7.77
CA VAL A 246 1.39 1.84 -8.20
C VAL A 246 1.82 1.74 -9.66
N SER A 247 1.64 2.83 -10.41
CA SER A 247 2.12 2.89 -11.78
C SER A 247 3.66 2.87 -11.84
N GLN A 248 4.20 2.39 -12.96
CA GLN A 248 5.65 2.42 -13.21
C GLN A 248 6.22 3.85 -13.12
N GLN A 249 5.45 4.85 -13.54
CA GLN A 249 5.83 6.26 -13.43
C GLN A 249 5.90 6.71 -11.96
N GLN A 250 4.88 6.44 -11.14
CA GLN A 250 4.92 6.76 -9.71
C GLN A 250 6.11 6.08 -9.00
N TYR A 251 6.39 4.82 -9.35
CA TYR A 251 7.55 4.11 -8.84
C TYR A 251 8.87 4.76 -9.25
N ALA A 252 9.03 5.09 -10.54
CA ALA A 252 10.23 5.77 -11.05
C ALA A 252 10.44 7.14 -10.40
N ASP A 253 9.37 7.93 -10.24
CA ASP A 253 9.42 9.23 -9.58
C ASP A 253 9.84 9.13 -8.12
N PHE A 254 9.35 8.12 -7.40
CA PHE A 254 9.77 7.86 -6.02
C PHE A 254 11.23 7.41 -5.96
N ARG A 255 11.64 6.47 -6.83
CA ARG A 255 13.04 6.00 -6.91
C ARG A 255 14.01 7.15 -7.22
N ASN A 256 13.60 8.13 -8.02
CA ASN A 256 14.37 9.34 -8.31
C ASN A 256 14.54 10.28 -7.10
N THR A 257 13.88 9.99 -5.98
CA THR A 257 14.06 10.68 -4.69
C THR A 257 14.84 9.87 -3.66
N LEU A 258 15.42 8.73 -4.05
CA LEU A 258 16.24 7.91 -3.15
C LEU A 258 17.73 8.14 -3.42
N THR A 259 18.51 8.11 -2.33
CA THR A 259 19.97 7.98 -2.44
C THR A 259 20.32 6.58 -2.95
N LEU A 260 21.55 6.40 -3.46
CA LEU A 260 22.03 5.07 -3.87
C LEU A 260 21.94 4.06 -2.72
N THR A 261 22.32 4.46 -1.51
CA THR A 261 22.24 3.62 -0.31
C THR A 261 20.80 3.19 -0.02
N GLN A 262 19.85 4.13 -0.05
CA GLN A 262 18.43 3.82 0.16
C GLN A 262 17.87 2.91 -0.95
N SER A 263 18.25 3.18 -2.20
CA SER A 263 17.84 2.36 -3.34
C SER A 263 18.38 0.93 -3.26
N ASN A 264 19.61 0.75 -2.78
CA ASN A 264 20.23 -0.57 -2.62
C ASN A 264 19.62 -1.34 -1.45
N ALA A 265 19.32 -0.67 -0.33
CA ALA A 265 18.62 -1.30 0.79
C ALA A 265 17.22 -1.80 0.39
N ASN A 266 16.55 -1.09 -0.53
CA ASN A 266 15.24 -1.46 -1.06
C ASN A 266 15.31 -2.49 -2.20
N ASN A 267 16.50 -2.92 -2.62
CA ASN A 267 16.70 -3.87 -3.71
C ASN A 267 17.42 -5.13 -3.18
N THR A 268 16.67 -6.02 -2.53
CA THR A 268 17.21 -7.23 -1.89
C THR A 268 17.47 -8.38 -2.87
N GLY A 269 17.44 -8.13 -4.19
CA GLY A 269 17.76 -9.13 -5.21
C GLY A 269 17.92 -8.52 -6.60
N THR A 270 19.14 -8.61 -7.14
CA THR A 270 19.61 -8.21 -8.48
C THR A 270 19.96 -6.72 -8.70
N SER A 271 21.20 -6.53 -9.16
CA SER A 271 21.91 -5.27 -9.41
C SER A 271 21.29 -4.44 -10.54
N GLY A 272 20.12 -3.85 -10.29
CA GLY A 272 19.58 -2.77 -11.10
C GLY A 272 20.23 -1.45 -10.72
N GLY A 273 21.44 -1.20 -11.23
CA GLY A 273 22.14 0.07 -11.05
C GLY A 273 21.31 1.24 -11.61
N ARG A 274 21.33 2.36 -10.90
CA ARG A 274 20.75 3.63 -11.33
C ARG A 274 21.26 3.98 -12.73
N PRO A 275 20.40 4.32 -13.72
CA PRO A 275 20.84 5.14 -14.84
C PRO A 275 21.24 6.49 -14.23
N ASN A 276 22.54 6.78 -14.18
CA ASN A 276 23.01 8.09 -13.77
C ASN A 276 22.50 9.14 -14.80
N PRO A 277 22.35 10.41 -14.38
CA PRO A 277 21.67 11.45 -15.17
C PRO A 277 22.30 11.68 -16.54
#